data_AF-A0A3B0U8Z7-F1
#
_entry.id   AF-A0A3B0U8Z7-F1
#
_cell.length_a   1.000
_cell.length_b   1.000
_cell.length_c   1.000
_cell.angle_alpha   90.00
_cell.angle_beta   90.00
_cell.angle_gamma   90.00
#
_symmetry.space_group_name_H-M   'P 1'
#
loop_
_entity.id
_entity.type
_entity.pdbx_description
1 polymer ?
#
loop_
_entity_poly.entity_id
_entity_poly.type
_entity_poly.pdbx_seq_one_letter_code
_entity_poly.pdbx_strand_id
1 'polypeptide(L)'
;MFLYIWAGPHHLLYTALPSWAQNLGTVFSVMLIFPSWGGMINGLLTLRGAWDKVRENPVLKFFVVAITGYGMATFEGPMLSFKNVNAIGHYTDWIIGHVHIGALAWNGFMIAGIVYWLAAKLWKTELYSTKLANIHFWIGTLGILFYAIPLYVAGFTQAFMWKQFNPDGTLVYGNFLETVTQVIPMYAMRAIGGTLYLTGFILLAYNVIKTAKAGSTVEDELAEAMPLKKISGQRIAGEGWHTWLERRTVLFTILTTVAILIGGLVEIVPLILVKSNIPTISSVKPYSPLELEGRDIYMREGCNNCHSQMIRPFRSEVERYGEYSKAGEFVYDHPFLWGSRRTGPDVHRIGGKYNDNW
;
A
#
# COMPACT_ATOMS: atom_id res chain seq x y z
N MET A 1 -6.40 2.21 -14.33
CA MET A 1 -7.01 3.47 -13.84
C MET A 1 -8.45 3.26 -13.40
N PHE A 2 -9.38 2.87 -14.29
CA PHE A 2 -10.79 2.64 -13.92
C PHE A 2 -10.98 1.71 -12.71
N LEU A 3 -10.43 0.49 -12.74
CA LEU A 3 -10.58 -0.48 -11.65
C LEU A 3 -9.94 -0.04 -10.32
N TYR A 4 -8.90 0.79 -10.36
CA TYR A 4 -8.14 1.19 -9.18
C TYR A 4 -8.93 2.13 -8.26
N ILE A 5 -9.81 2.95 -8.83
CA ILE A 5 -10.59 3.95 -8.08
C ILE A 5 -11.55 3.25 -7.10
N TRP A 6 -12.12 2.13 -7.53
CA TRP A 6 -13.07 1.34 -6.75
C TRP A 6 -12.45 0.50 -5.64
N ALA A 7 -11.12 0.39 -5.56
CA ALA A 7 -10.47 -0.50 -4.61
C ALA A 7 -10.44 0.07 -3.18
N GLY A 8 -10.67 1.37 -2.99
CA GLY A 8 -10.57 2.05 -1.69
C GLY A 8 -11.26 1.34 -0.51
N PRO A 9 -12.52 0.88 -0.64
CA PRO A 9 -13.24 0.21 0.44
C PRO A 9 -12.59 -1.09 0.96
N HIS A 10 -11.61 -1.69 0.27
CA HIS A 10 -10.89 -2.85 0.82
C HIS A 10 -10.09 -2.52 2.09
N HIS A 11 -9.81 -1.24 2.34
CA HIS A 11 -9.16 -0.78 3.57
C HIS A 11 -10.13 -0.73 4.75
N LEU A 12 -11.43 -0.84 4.49
CA LEU A 12 -12.51 -0.55 5.41
C LEU A 12 -13.39 -1.78 5.67
N LEU A 13 -12.85 -2.97 5.44
CA LEU A 13 -13.56 -4.22 5.68
C LEU A 13 -13.76 -4.45 7.18
N TYR A 14 -14.98 -4.86 7.55
CA TYR A 14 -15.43 -4.98 8.93
C TYR A 14 -15.37 -3.69 9.75
N THR A 15 -15.29 -2.53 9.09
CA THR A 15 -15.46 -1.24 9.74
C THR A 15 -16.92 -0.82 9.76
N ALA A 16 -17.17 0.39 10.25
CA ALA A 16 -18.46 1.04 10.22
C ALA A 16 -18.93 1.42 8.80
N LEU A 17 -18.08 1.26 7.77
CA LEU A 17 -18.46 1.49 6.38
C LEU A 17 -19.64 0.58 5.96
N PRO A 18 -20.63 1.05 5.17
CA PRO A 18 -21.71 0.23 4.67
C PRO A 18 -21.24 -1.03 3.92
N SER A 19 -21.96 -2.14 4.11
CA SER A 19 -21.59 -3.46 3.57
C SER A 19 -21.52 -3.50 2.04
N TRP A 20 -22.38 -2.74 1.34
CA TRP A 20 -22.38 -2.67 -0.12
C TRP A 20 -21.07 -2.07 -0.66
N ALA A 21 -20.56 -1.01 -0.02
CA ALA A 21 -19.32 -0.35 -0.41
C ALA A 21 -18.12 -1.27 -0.15
N GLN A 22 -18.10 -1.94 1.00
CA GLN A 22 -17.10 -2.97 1.31
C GLN A 22 -17.08 -4.08 0.24
N ASN A 23 -18.24 -4.61 -0.13
CA ASN A 23 -18.34 -5.69 -1.14
C ASN A 23 -17.86 -5.21 -2.52
N LEU A 24 -18.21 -3.98 -2.92
CA LEU A 24 -17.76 -3.37 -4.16
C LEU A 24 -16.23 -3.28 -4.21
N GLY A 25 -15.62 -2.79 -3.13
CA GLY A 25 -14.17 -2.73 -2.98
C GLY A 25 -13.50 -4.08 -3.11
N THR A 26 -14.05 -5.13 -2.50
CA THR A 26 -13.54 -6.50 -2.64
C THR A 26 -13.59 -6.97 -4.09
N VAL A 27 -14.73 -6.83 -4.80
CA VAL A 27 -14.86 -7.32 -6.19
C VAL A 27 -13.86 -6.62 -7.11
N PHE A 28 -13.78 -5.28 -7.05
CA PHE A 28 -12.87 -4.53 -7.91
C PHE A 28 -11.39 -4.79 -7.57
N SER A 29 -11.07 -5.04 -6.31
CA SER A 29 -9.71 -5.44 -5.91
C SER A 29 -9.31 -6.79 -6.49
N VAL A 30 -10.21 -7.78 -6.51
CA VAL A 30 -9.94 -9.07 -7.15
C VAL A 30 -9.73 -8.91 -8.66
N MET A 31 -10.58 -8.12 -9.32
CA MET A 31 -10.42 -7.82 -10.75
C MET A 31 -9.09 -7.13 -11.07
N LEU A 32 -8.52 -6.39 -10.10
CA LEU A 32 -7.28 -5.65 -10.26
C LEU A 32 -6.05 -6.55 -10.43
N ILE A 33 -6.13 -7.83 -10.07
CA ILE A 33 -5.05 -8.80 -10.31
C ILE A 33 -4.71 -8.84 -11.81
N PHE A 34 -5.72 -8.90 -12.69
CA PHE A 34 -5.51 -9.10 -14.13
C PHE A 34 -4.68 -8.00 -14.80
N PRO A 35 -5.08 -6.70 -14.75
CA PRO A 35 -4.27 -5.67 -15.37
C PRO A 35 -2.90 -5.52 -14.69
N SER A 36 -2.83 -5.79 -13.38
CA SER A 36 -1.59 -5.66 -12.64
C SER A 36 -0.58 -6.73 -13.09
N TRP A 37 -0.97 -7.99 -13.01
CA TRP A 37 -0.15 -9.09 -13.50
C TRP A 37 0.12 -9.01 -15.00
N GLY A 38 -0.76 -8.40 -15.78
CA GLY A 38 -0.47 -8.03 -17.17
C GLY A 38 0.81 -7.21 -17.30
N GLY A 39 1.00 -6.20 -16.44
CA GLY A 39 2.24 -5.42 -16.36
C GLY A 39 3.46 -6.25 -15.95
N MET A 40 3.30 -7.09 -14.93
CA MET A 40 4.37 -8.00 -14.50
C MET A 40 4.82 -8.95 -15.61
N ILE A 41 3.85 -9.67 -16.20
CA ILE A 41 4.08 -10.66 -17.24
C ILE A 41 4.69 -9.99 -18.47
N ASN A 42 4.21 -8.81 -18.87
CA ASN A 42 4.78 -8.05 -19.97
C ASN A 42 6.27 -7.73 -19.72
N GLY A 43 6.60 -7.22 -18.52
CA GLY A 43 7.97 -6.91 -18.13
C GLY A 43 8.89 -8.15 -18.11
N LEU A 44 8.44 -9.26 -17.51
CA LEU A 44 9.24 -10.48 -17.42
C LEU A 44 9.39 -11.20 -18.76
N LEU A 45 8.32 -11.26 -19.58
CA LEU A 45 8.38 -11.88 -20.91
C LEU A 45 9.20 -11.07 -21.90
N THR A 46 9.40 -9.76 -21.68
CA THR A 46 10.35 -8.96 -22.47
C THR A 46 11.79 -9.47 -22.33
N LEU A 47 12.12 -10.13 -21.21
CA LEU A 47 13.44 -10.74 -20.98
C LEU A 47 13.56 -12.16 -21.56
N ARG A 48 12.53 -12.68 -22.24
CA ARG A 48 12.55 -14.01 -22.83
C ARG A 48 13.69 -14.10 -23.85
N GLY A 49 14.63 -15.02 -23.62
CA GLY A 49 15.83 -15.19 -24.43
C GLY A 49 17.03 -14.34 -24.01
N ALA A 50 16.89 -13.48 -23.00
CA ALA A 50 17.96 -12.62 -22.48
C ALA A 50 18.21 -12.81 -20.96
N TRP A 51 17.75 -13.93 -20.39
CA TRP A 51 17.90 -14.24 -18.96
C TRP A 51 19.36 -14.42 -18.52
N ASP A 52 20.25 -14.77 -19.44
CA ASP A 52 21.71 -14.78 -19.23
C ASP A 52 22.21 -13.38 -18.81
N LYS A 53 21.69 -12.32 -19.43
CA LYS A 53 22.08 -10.93 -19.16
C LYS A 53 21.73 -10.46 -17.76
N VAL A 54 20.69 -11.04 -17.14
CA VAL A 54 20.29 -10.72 -15.77
C VAL A 54 21.39 -11.10 -14.77
N ARG A 55 22.18 -12.15 -15.05
CA ARG A 55 23.25 -12.59 -14.14
C ARG A 55 24.42 -11.59 -14.10
N GLU A 56 24.67 -10.94 -15.22
CA GLU A 56 25.82 -10.04 -15.41
C GLU A 56 25.47 -8.59 -15.12
N ASN A 57 24.30 -8.12 -15.58
CA ASN A 57 23.93 -6.72 -15.52
C ASN A 57 23.15 -6.38 -14.23
N PRO A 58 23.70 -5.58 -13.30
CA PRO A 58 23.02 -5.23 -12.06
C PRO A 58 21.73 -4.44 -12.28
N VAL A 59 21.64 -3.61 -13.32
CA VAL A 59 20.40 -2.87 -13.66
C VAL A 59 19.26 -3.84 -13.95
N LEU A 60 19.53 -4.89 -14.74
CA LEU A 60 18.54 -5.91 -15.04
C LEU A 60 18.13 -6.71 -13.79
N LYS A 61 19.06 -6.97 -12.86
CA LYS A 61 18.73 -7.60 -11.56
C LYS A 61 17.72 -6.78 -10.78
N PHE A 62 17.94 -5.47 -10.67
CA PHE A 62 17.01 -4.56 -10.01
C PHE A 62 15.63 -4.59 -10.67
N PHE A 63 15.55 -4.51 -12.01
CA PHE A 63 14.27 -4.57 -12.71
C PHE A 63 13.54 -5.90 -12.55
N VAL A 64 14.24 -7.03 -12.63
CA VAL A 64 13.63 -8.36 -12.45
C VAL A 64 13.05 -8.49 -11.05
N VAL A 65 13.81 -8.15 -10.01
CA VAL A 65 13.32 -8.23 -8.62
C VAL A 65 12.22 -7.21 -8.37
N ALA A 66 12.29 -6.02 -8.96
CA ALA A 66 11.24 -5.01 -8.87
C ALA A 66 9.91 -5.48 -9.45
N ILE A 67 9.95 -6.06 -10.65
CA ILE A 67 8.75 -6.61 -11.29
C ILE A 67 8.23 -7.84 -10.54
N THR A 68 9.11 -8.64 -9.94
CA THR A 68 8.70 -9.77 -9.09
C THR A 68 8.02 -9.27 -7.81
N GLY A 69 8.59 -8.26 -7.14
CA GLY A 69 8.00 -7.61 -5.98
C GLY A 69 6.67 -6.94 -6.30
N TYR A 70 6.55 -6.37 -7.50
CA TYR A 70 5.28 -5.88 -8.05
C TYR A 70 4.24 -6.99 -8.09
N GLY A 71 4.60 -8.13 -8.66
CA GLY A 71 3.72 -9.28 -8.80
C GLY A 71 3.22 -9.80 -7.47
N MET A 72 4.13 -9.90 -6.50
CA MET A 72 3.82 -10.33 -5.14
C MET A 72 2.87 -9.36 -4.43
N ALA A 73 3.17 -8.06 -4.41
CA ALA A 73 2.30 -7.06 -3.79
C ALA A 73 0.92 -7.01 -4.47
N THR A 74 0.87 -7.05 -5.81
CA THR A 74 -0.38 -6.99 -6.57
C THR A 74 -1.17 -8.30 -6.57
N PHE A 75 -0.60 -9.39 -6.06
CA PHE A 75 -1.32 -10.61 -5.69
C PHE A 75 -1.86 -10.52 -4.26
N GLU A 76 -1.02 -10.10 -3.33
CA GLU A 76 -1.32 -10.03 -1.91
C GLU A 76 -2.43 -9.01 -1.58
N GLY A 77 -2.41 -7.83 -2.21
CA GLY A 77 -3.43 -6.81 -1.99
C GLY A 77 -4.86 -7.32 -2.27
N PRO A 78 -5.11 -7.94 -3.44
CA PRO A 78 -6.37 -8.60 -3.73
C PRO A 78 -6.72 -9.75 -2.77
N MET A 79 -5.73 -10.53 -2.30
CA MET A 79 -6.00 -11.52 -1.24
C MET A 79 -6.47 -10.87 0.06
N LEU A 80 -5.83 -9.78 0.49
CA LEU A 80 -6.20 -9.00 1.67
C LEU A 80 -7.54 -8.26 1.52
N SER A 81 -8.09 -8.19 0.31
CA SER A 81 -9.43 -7.64 0.04
C SER A 81 -10.56 -8.65 0.29
N PHE A 82 -10.25 -9.95 0.44
CA PHE A 82 -11.23 -10.92 0.88
C PHE A 82 -11.47 -10.76 2.37
N LYS A 83 -12.73 -10.69 2.77
CA LYS A 83 -13.14 -10.48 4.17
C LYS A 83 -12.48 -11.48 5.14
N ASN A 84 -12.49 -12.77 4.86
CA ASN A 84 -11.84 -13.79 5.71
C ASN A 84 -10.33 -13.56 5.91
N VAL A 85 -9.61 -13.16 4.85
CA VAL A 85 -8.17 -12.85 4.94
C VAL A 85 -7.95 -11.51 5.64
N ASN A 86 -8.75 -10.51 5.30
CA ASN A 86 -8.72 -9.20 5.93
C ASN A 86 -8.96 -9.27 7.45
N ALA A 87 -9.85 -10.15 7.90
CA ALA A 87 -10.10 -10.37 9.32
C ALA A 87 -8.82 -10.80 10.08
N ILE A 88 -7.82 -11.34 9.39
CA ILE A 88 -6.49 -11.67 9.92
C ILE A 88 -5.54 -10.48 9.71
N GLY A 89 -5.41 -10.00 8.47
CA GLY A 89 -4.42 -8.98 8.12
C GLY A 89 -4.70 -7.58 8.67
N HIS A 90 -5.96 -7.13 8.68
CA HIS A 90 -6.32 -5.76 9.05
C HIS A 90 -5.97 -5.44 10.51
N TYR A 91 -5.33 -4.28 10.70
CA TYR A 91 -4.68 -3.78 11.90
C TYR A 91 -3.35 -4.45 12.29
N THR A 92 -2.99 -5.56 11.68
CA THR A 92 -1.74 -6.26 11.99
C THR A 92 -0.57 -5.77 11.14
N ASP A 93 0.63 -6.22 11.50
CA ASP A 93 1.86 -5.98 10.77
C ASP A 93 1.94 -6.67 9.40
N TRP A 94 0.99 -7.56 9.07
CA TRP A 94 0.85 -8.06 7.71
C TRP A 94 0.66 -6.88 6.73
N ILE A 95 -0.20 -5.91 7.03
CA ILE A 95 -0.40 -4.73 6.15
C ILE A 95 0.90 -3.96 5.96
N ILE A 96 1.76 -3.91 6.99
CA ILE A 96 3.06 -3.27 6.91
C ILE A 96 4.05 -4.09 6.10
N GLY A 97 4.03 -5.43 6.19
CA GLY A 97 4.79 -6.31 5.30
C GLY A 97 4.40 -6.09 3.83
N HIS A 98 3.10 -6.12 3.55
CA HIS A 98 2.51 -5.91 2.23
C HIS A 98 2.96 -4.58 1.59
N VAL A 99 2.80 -3.46 2.31
CA VAL A 99 3.18 -2.15 1.77
C VAL A 99 4.69 -2.06 1.52
N HIS A 100 5.53 -2.72 2.33
CA HIS A 100 6.98 -2.67 2.14
C HIS A 100 7.49 -3.60 1.04
N ILE A 101 6.79 -4.69 0.70
CA ILE A 101 7.07 -5.39 -0.57
C ILE A 101 6.84 -4.45 -1.75
N GLY A 102 5.71 -3.74 -1.78
CA GLY A 102 5.44 -2.73 -2.82
C GLY A 102 6.44 -1.57 -2.81
N ALA A 103 6.76 -1.02 -1.64
CA ALA A 103 7.62 0.14 -1.53
C ALA A 103 9.11 -0.17 -1.78
N LEU A 104 9.63 -1.25 -1.18
CA LEU A 104 11.06 -1.57 -1.22
C LEU A 104 11.39 -2.49 -2.39
N ALA A 105 10.65 -3.59 -2.55
CA ALA A 105 10.95 -4.55 -3.60
C ALA A 105 10.54 -4.01 -4.96
N TRP A 106 9.32 -3.50 -5.14
CA TRP A 106 8.93 -2.89 -6.41
C TRP A 106 9.50 -1.48 -6.57
N ASN A 107 8.93 -0.47 -5.89
CA ASN A 107 9.20 0.92 -6.23
C ASN A 107 10.68 1.28 -6.05
N GLY A 108 11.26 0.93 -4.91
CA GLY A 108 12.65 1.27 -4.60
C GLY A 108 13.65 0.61 -5.56
N PHE A 109 13.51 -0.68 -5.89
CA PHE A 109 14.42 -1.32 -6.85
C PHE A 109 14.16 -0.88 -8.29
N MET A 110 12.91 -0.58 -8.67
CA MET A 110 12.62 0.02 -9.98
C MET A 110 13.36 1.35 -10.14
N ILE A 111 13.27 2.21 -9.12
CA ILE A 111 13.99 3.49 -9.06
C ILE A 111 15.50 3.25 -9.10
N ALA A 112 16.04 2.32 -8.32
CA ALA A 112 17.46 2.02 -8.32
C ALA A 112 17.97 1.59 -9.70
N GLY A 113 17.23 0.70 -10.39
CA GLY A 113 17.53 0.29 -11.76
C GLY A 113 17.50 1.46 -12.75
N ILE A 114 16.46 2.29 -12.70
CA ILE A 114 16.33 3.49 -13.54
C ILE A 114 17.51 4.45 -13.29
N VAL A 115 17.83 4.74 -12.03
CA VAL A 115 18.88 5.70 -11.68
C VAL A 115 20.26 5.20 -12.10
N TYR A 116 20.57 3.92 -11.90
CA TYR A 116 21.83 3.35 -12.37
C TYR A 116 21.97 3.40 -13.89
N TRP A 117 20.88 3.13 -14.62
CA TRP A 117 20.86 3.24 -16.07
C TRP A 117 21.01 4.69 -16.54
N LEU A 118 20.25 5.61 -15.94
CA LEU A 118 20.28 7.03 -16.26
C LEU A 118 21.64 7.65 -15.97
N ALA A 119 22.30 7.28 -14.86
CA ALA A 119 23.59 7.86 -14.51
C ALA A 119 24.63 7.66 -15.62
N ALA A 120 24.74 6.45 -16.18
CA ALA A 120 25.65 6.20 -17.28
C ALA A 120 25.27 6.99 -18.56
N LYS A 121 23.97 7.15 -18.82
CA LYS A 121 23.48 7.85 -20.02
C LYS A 121 23.60 9.36 -19.94
N LEU A 122 23.22 9.96 -18.81
CA LEU A 122 23.25 11.40 -18.61
C LEU A 122 24.69 11.91 -18.69
N TRP A 123 25.61 11.29 -17.94
CA TRP A 123 27.00 11.72 -17.90
C TRP A 123 27.88 11.13 -19.01
N LYS A 124 27.26 10.46 -20.00
CA LYS A 124 27.91 9.83 -21.17
C LYS A 124 29.17 9.03 -20.78
N THR A 125 29.08 8.27 -19.69
CA THR A 125 30.19 7.50 -19.11
C THR A 125 29.72 6.14 -18.65
N GLU A 126 30.65 5.24 -18.36
CA GLU A 126 30.33 4.02 -17.63
C GLU A 126 30.09 4.32 -16.15
N LEU A 127 29.32 3.43 -15.53
CA LEU A 127 29.02 3.45 -14.12
C LEU A 127 30.32 3.27 -13.32
N TYR A 128 30.59 4.16 -12.36
CA TYR A 128 31.85 4.17 -11.59
C TYR A 128 32.22 2.78 -11.02
N SER A 129 31.25 2.03 -10.52
CA SER A 129 31.48 0.65 -10.10
C SER A 129 30.25 -0.25 -10.28
N THR A 130 30.34 -1.20 -11.21
CA THR A 130 29.35 -2.29 -11.34
C THR A 130 29.36 -3.23 -10.14
N LYS A 131 30.50 -3.38 -9.46
CA LYS A 131 30.63 -4.13 -8.21
C LYS A 131 29.81 -3.50 -7.09
N LEU A 132 29.88 -2.18 -6.90
CA LEU A 132 29.05 -1.49 -5.90
C LEU A 132 27.55 -1.60 -6.20
N ALA A 133 27.15 -1.53 -7.48
CA ALA A 133 25.76 -1.76 -7.88
C ALA A 133 25.29 -3.19 -7.55
N ASN A 134 26.14 -4.21 -7.74
CA ASN A 134 25.84 -5.58 -7.33
C ASN A 134 25.79 -5.75 -5.80
N ILE A 135 26.67 -5.08 -5.05
CA ILE A 135 26.62 -5.08 -3.58
C ILE A 135 25.32 -4.45 -3.10
N HIS A 136 24.95 -3.28 -3.63
CA HIS A 136 23.66 -2.65 -3.37
C HIS A 136 22.50 -3.62 -3.63
N PHE A 137 22.48 -4.27 -4.80
CA PHE A 137 21.43 -5.24 -5.13
C PHE A 137 21.27 -6.32 -4.05
N TRP A 138 22.38 -6.94 -3.62
CA TRP A 138 22.32 -8.02 -2.63
C TRP A 138 21.95 -7.55 -1.24
N ILE A 139 22.54 -6.45 -0.74
CA ILE A 139 22.19 -5.93 0.59
C ILE A 139 20.76 -5.40 0.62
N GLY A 140 20.28 -4.80 -0.46
CA GLY A 140 18.89 -4.38 -0.59
C GLY A 140 17.94 -5.58 -0.62
N THR A 141 18.29 -6.65 -1.33
CA THR A 141 17.45 -7.86 -1.43
C THR A 141 17.35 -8.54 -0.06
N LEU A 142 18.48 -8.70 0.62
CA LEU A 142 18.49 -9.19 2.01
C LEU A 142 17.72 -8.24 2.94
N GLY A 143 17.89 -6.94 2.78
CA GLY A 143 17.16 -5.92 3.53
C GLY A 143 15.65 -6.07 3.41
N ILE A 144 15.13 -6.29 2.20
CA ILE A 144 13.71 -6.58 1.94
C ILE A 144 13.27 -7.84 2.68
N LEU A 145 14.03 -8.93 2.61
CA LEU A 145 13.67 -10.20 3.26
C LEU A 145 13.62 -10.06 4.79
N PHE A 146 14.62 -9.41 5.39
CA PHE A 146 14.66 -9.10 6.82
C PHE A 146 13.62 -8.06 7.24
N TYR A 147 13.03 -7.33 6.30
CA TYR A 147 11.90 -6.44 6.57
C TYR A 147 10.57 -7.18 6.53
N ALA A 148 10.29 -7.87 5.42
CA ALA A 148 8.97 -8.40 5.13
C ALA A 148 8.65 -9.69 5.89
N ILE A 149 9.59 -10.65 5.95
CA ILE A 149 9.33 -11.95 6.59
C ILE A 149 8.96 -11.78 8.07
N PRO A 150 9.71 -11.02 8.90
CA PRO A 150 9.35 -10.82 10.30
C PRO A 150 7.99 -10.13 10.47
N LEU A 151 7.58 -9.26 9.54
CA LEU A 151 6.29 -8.60 9.60
C LEU A 151 5.13 -9.52 9.24
N TYR A 152 5.31 -10.48 8.33
CA TYR A 152 4.32 -11.54 8.15
C TYR A 152 4.17 -12.39 9.40
N VAL A 153 5.30 -12.78 10.02
CA VAL A 153 5.28 -13.52 11.28
C VAL A 153 4.56 -12.71 12.36
N ALA A 154 4.93 -11.44 12.55
CA ALA A 154 4.28 -10.55 13.52
C ALA A 154 2.77 -10.40 13.23
N GLY A 155 2.38 -10.28 11.96
CA GLY A 155 0.99 -10.15 11.56
C GLY A 155 0.13 -11.35 11.94
N PHE A 156 0.61 -12.57 11.66
CA PHE A 156 -0.05 -13.80 12.08
C PHE A 156 -0.03 -13.97 13.61
N THR A 157 1.09 -13.69 14.28
CA THR A 157 1.19 -13.71 15.74
C THR A 157 0.15 -12.79 16.38
N GLN A 158 0.03 -11.55 15.91
CA GLN A 158 -0.99 -10.60 16.35
C GLN A 158 -2.40 -11.14 16.15
N ALA A 159 -2.72 -11.58 14.93
CA ALA A 159 -4.06 -12.07 14.62
C ALA A 159 -4.47 -13.28 15.48
N PHE A 160 -3.55 -14.24 15.69
CA PHE A 160 -3.84 -15.42 16.50
C PHE A 160 -3.96 -15.10 17.98
N MET A 161 -3.06 -14.29 18.54
CA MET A 161 -3.15 -13.86 19.94
C MET A 161 -4.43 -13.09 20.20
N TRP A 162 -4.80 -12.16 19.32
CA TRP A 162 -6.00 -11.33 19.53
C TRP A 162 -7.30 -12.12 19.52
N LYS A 163 -7.35 -13.24 18.80
CA LYS A 163 -8.54 -14.07 18.61
C LYS A 163 -8.61 -15.30 19.51
N GLN A 164 -7.62 -15.53 20.36
CA GLN A 164 -7.56 -16.73 21.18
C GLN A 164 -8.42 -16.62 22.44
N PHE A 165 -9.25 -17.64 22.68
CA PHE A 165 -10.15 -17.74 23.83
C PHE A 165 -9.81 -18.97 24.68
N ASN A 166 -9.97 -18.83 25.99
CA ASN A 166 -10.00 -19.93 26.94
C ASN A 166 -11.32 -20.75 26.80
N PRO A 167 -11.37 -22.00 27.28
CA PRO A 167 -12.61 -22.79 27.29
C PRO A 167 -13.78 -22.14 28.04
N ASP A 168 -13.49 -21.27 29.01
CA ASP A 168 -14.48 -20.50 29.77
C ASP A 168 -15.05 -19.29 28.99
N GLY A 169 -14.54 -19.02 27.79
CA GLY A 169 -14.98 -17.94 26.92
C GLY A 169 -14.29 -16.60 27.14
N THR A 170 -13.31 -16.51 28.05
CA THR A 170 -12.46 -15.32 28.24
C THR A 170 -11.31 -15.26 27.23
N LEU A 171 -10.75 -14.07 26.99
CA LEU A 171 -9.59 -13.90 26.11
C LEU A 171 -8.31 -14.42 26.78
N VAL A 172 -7.54 -15.24 26.07
CA VAL A 172 -6.23 -15.73 26.56
C VAL A 172 -5.27 -14.57 26.78
N TYR A 173 -5.16 -13.69 25.79
CA TYR A 173 -4.32 -12.50 25.84
C TYR A 173 -5.22 -11.29 25.99
N GLY A 174 -5.76 -11.04 27.18
CA GLY A 174 -6.68 -9.93 27.46
C GLY A 174 -5.99 -8.56 27.44
N ASN A 175 -4.73 -8.50 27.86
CA ASN A 175 -3.94 -7.26 27.84
C ASN A 175 -3.23 -7.11 26.49
N PHE A 176 -3.50 -5.99 25.79
CA PHE A 176 -2.91 -5.74 24.48
C PHE A 176 -1.37 -5.68 24.51
N LEU A 177 -0.79 -5.28 25.64
CA LEU A 177 0.66 -5.22 25.84
C LEU A 177 1.33 -6.59 25.66
N GLU A 178 0.65 -7.69 25.99
CA GLU A 178 1.19 -9.04 25.80
C GLU A 178 1.55 -9.27 24.33
N THR A 179 0.65 -8.95 23.41
CA THR A 179 0.95 -9.07 21.97
C THR A 179 2.05 -8.13 21.52
N VAL A 180 2.06 -6.88 22.01
CA VAL A 180 3.09 -5.90 21.65
C VAL A 180 4.48 -6.39 22.06
N THR A 181 4.61 -6.93 23.27
CA THR A 181 5.88 -7.47 23.79
C THR A 181 6.35 -8.69 23.00
N GLN A 182 5.42 -9.55 22.56
CA GLN A 182 5.76 -10.74 21.76
C GLN A 182 6.31 -10.42 20.37
N VAL A 183 5.91 -9.29 19.75
CA VAL A 183 6.39 -8.93 18.40
C VAL A 183 7.65 -8.07 18.38
N ILE A 184 8.21 -7.70 19.54
CA ILE A 184 9.45 -6.91 19.64
C ILE A 184 10.62 -7.53 18.82
N PRO A 185 10.88 -8.85 18.87
CA PRO A 185 11.94 -9.44 18.06
C PRO A 185 11.75 -9.22 16.55
N MET A 186 10.51 -9.24 16.06
CA MET A 186 10.20 -8.99 14.65
C MET A 186 10.48 -7.53 14.28
N TYR A 187 10.25 -6.58 15.20
CA TYR A 187 10.62 -5.18 15.00
C TYR A 187 12.14 -4.96 14.97
N ALA A 188 12.90 -5.68 15.78
CA ALA A 188 14.36 -5.63 15.72
C ALA A 188 14.85 -6.11 14.34
N MET A 189 14.30 -7.22 13.84
CA MET A 189 14.63 -7.74 12.50
C MET A 189 14.22 -6.77 11.39
N ARG A 190 13.05 -6.15 11.49
CA ARG A 190 12.61 -5.07 10.59
C ARG A 190 13.62 -3.91 10.56
N ALA A 191 14.12 -3.48 11.72
CA ALA A 191 15.10 -2.39 11.80
C ALA A 191 16.43 -2.78 11.14
N ILE A 192 16.89 -4.02 11.30
CA ILE A 192 18.04 -4.56 10.60
C ILE A 192 17.80 -4.53 9.08
N GLY A 193 16.65 -5.05 8.62
CA GLY A 193 16.28 -5.05 7.20
C GLY A 193 16.25 -3.65 6.59
N GLY A 194 15.63 -2.68 7.29
CA GLY A 194 15.59 -1.28 6.88
C GLY A 194 16.98 -0.63 6.80
N THR A 195 17.86 -0.94 7.75
CA THR A 195 19.24 -0.43 7.77
C THR A 195 20.07 -0.97 6.60
N LEU A 196 19.95 -2.27 6.31
CA LEU A 196 20.59 -2.89 5.13
C LEU A 196 20.11 -2.23 3.83
N TYR A 197 18.81 -2.02 3.72
CA TYR A 197 18.20 -1.39 2.55
C TYR A 197 18.66 0.07 2.37
N LEU A 198 18.67 0.86 3.45
CA LEU A 198 19.15 2.24 3.44
C LEU A 198 20.64 2.33 3.06
N THR A 199 21.46 1.42 3.60
CA THR A 199 22.88 1.30 3.21
C THR A 199 23.03 1.07 1.71
N GLY A 200 22.13 0.28 1.11
CA GLY A 200 22.00 0.13 -0.34
C GLY A 200 21.86 1.45 -1.08
N PHE A 201 20.92 2.30 -0.64
CA PHE A 201 20.69 3.60 -1.26
C PHE A 201 21.84 4.59 -1.03
N ILE A 202 22.55 4.50 0.09
CA ILE A 202 23.79 5.25 0.31
C ILE A 202 24.87 4.82 -0.71
N LEU A 203 25.02 3.51 -0.96
CA LEU A 203 25.93 3.01 -1.99
C LEU A 203 25.52 3.47 -3.39
N LEU A 204 24.22 3.51 -3.68
CA LEU A 204 23.69 4.08 -4.93
C LEU A 204 24.10 5.54 -5.09
N ALA A 205 23.81 6.38 -4.09
CA ALA A 205 24.15 7.79 -4.13
C ALA A 205 25.65 8.00 -4.33
N TYR A 206 26.49 7.29 -3.57
CA TYR A 206 27.95 7.35 -3.72
C TYR A 206 28.40 6.97 -5.15
N ASN A 207 27.88 5.86 -5.68
CA ASN A 207 28.26 5.36 -7.01
C ASN A 207 27.82 6.34 -8.12
N VAL A 208 26.61 6.91 -8.01
CA VAL A 208 26.09 7.92 -8.93
C VAL A 208 26.93 9.21 -8.87
N ILE A 209 27.24 9.71 -7.68
CA ILE A 209 28.09 10.91 -7.50
C ILE A 209 29.47 10.70 -8.13
N LYS A 210 30.07 9.52 -7.94
CA LYS A 210 31.37 9.20 -8.55
C LYS A 210 31.28 9.06 -10.08
N THR A 211 30.18 8.49 -10.58
CA THR A 211 29.89 8.42 -12.01
C THR A 211 29.78 9.82 -12.62
N ALA A 212 29.01 10.70 -11.98
CA ALA A 212 28.84 12.09 -12.41
C ALA A 212 30.15 12.87 -12.44
N LYS A 213 31.03 12.67 -11.43
CA LYS A 213 32.35 13.31 -11.37
C LYS A 213 33.35 12.80 -12.41
N ALA A 214 33.17 11.58 -12.89
CA ALA A 214 34.03 10.97 -13.91
C ALA A 214 33.54 11.25 -15.34
N GLY A 215 32.26 11.61 -15.51
CA GLY A 215 31.67 11.88 -16.80
C GLY A 215 32.02 13.25 -17.37
N SER A 216 31.61 13.46 -18.62
CA SER A 216 31.82 14.72 -19.33
C SER A 216 30.78 15.77 -18.91
N THR A 217 31.13 17.05 -19.04
CA THR A 217 30.14 18.14 -19.01
C THR A 217 29.18 17.93 -20.17
N VAL A 218 27.93 17.64 -19.86
CA VAL A 218 26.89 17.39 -20.86
C VAL A 218 26.60 18.72 -21.55
N GLU A 219 26.99 18.86 -22.80
CA GLU A 219 26.39 19.88 -23.67
C GLU A 219 24.96 19.44 -23.97
N ASP A 220 24.01 20.36 -23.86
CA ASP A 220 22.62 20.13 -24.25
C ASP A 220 22.59 19.75 -25.73
N GLU A 221 22.47 18.47 -26.03
CA GLU A 221 22.12 18.04 -27.38
C GLU A 221 20.66 18.44 -27.62
N LEU A 222 20.42 19.17 -28.71
CA LEU A 222 19.06 19.42 -29.21
C LEU A 222 18.39 18.07 -29.48
N ALA A 223 17.67 17.56 -28.48
CA ALA A 223 16.88 16.34 -28.59
C ALA A 223 15.55 16.69 -29.25
N GLU A 224 15.47 16.54 -30.57
CA GLU A 224 14.18 16.55 -31.25
C GLU A 224 13.49 15.20 -31.11
N ALA A 225 12.25 15.20 -30.63
CA ALA A 225 11.41 14.01 -30.70
C ALA A 225 11.22 13.62 -32.17
N MET A 226 11.20 12.32 -32.48
CA MET A 226 10.84 11.86 -33.83
C MET A 226 9.51 12.52 -34.25
N PRO A 227 9.39 12.99 -35.50
CA PRO A 227 8.15 13.60 -35.97
C PRO A 227 6.97 12.65 -35.76
N LEU A 228 5.89 13.17 -35.18
CA LEU A 228 4.66 12.40 -34.97
C LEU A 228 4.23 11.81 -36.31
N LYS A 229 4.22 10.47 -36.41
CA LYS A 229 3.66 9.80 -37.58
C LYS A 229 2.20 10.22 -37.72
N LYS A 230 1.81 10.73 -38.89
CA LYS A 230 0.40 11.05 -39.19
C LYS A 230 -0.38 9.74 -39.25
N ILE A 231 -1.07 9.40 -38.16
CA ILE A 231 -1.93 8.22 -38.10
C ILE A 231 -3.27 8.55 -38.79
N SER A 232 -3.65 7.75 -39.77
CA SER A 232 -4.95 7.85 -40.43
C SER A 232 -6.09 7.65 -39.41
N GLY A 233 -7.14 8.48 -39.49
CA GLY A 233 -8.36 8.25 -38.72
C GLY A 233 -9.04 6.93 -39.09
N GLN A 234 -8.94 6.48 -40.34
CA GLN A 234 -9.64 5.29 -40.81
C GLN A 234 -9.06 4.00 -40.22
N ARG A 235 -9.92 3.06 -39.84
CA ARG A 235 -9.52 1.75 -39.33
C ARG A 235 -8.73 1.01 -40.40
N ILE A 236 -7.59 0.44 -40.00
CA ILE A 236 -6.74 -0.33 -40.91
C ILE A 236 -7.36 -1.71 -41.09
N ALA A 237 -7.24 -2.30 -42.28
CA ALA A 237 -7.73 -3.66 -42.53
C ALA A 237 -7.05 -4.66 -41.55
N GLY A 238 -7.85 -5.49 -40.89
CA GLY A 238 -7.36 -6.45 -39.88
C GLY A 238 -7.11 -5.86 -38.49
N GLU A 239 -7.28 -4.55 -38.30
CA GLU A 239 -7.09 -3.90 -37.00
C GLU A 239 -8.27 -4.18 -36.07
N GLY A 240 -7.99 -4.58 -34.82
CA GLY A 240 -9.00 -4.73 -33.77
C GLY A 240 -9.62 -3.38 -33.37
N TRP A 241 -10.88 -3.40 -32.91
CA TRP A 241 -11.57 -2.17 -32.49
C TRP A 241 -10.86 -1.47 -31.32
N HIS A 242 -10.28 -2.26 -30.40
CA HIS A 242 -9.54 -1.76 -29.25
C HIS A 242 -8.24 -1.06 -29.67
N THR A 243 -7.44 -1.71 -30.52
CA THR A 243 -6.19 -1.15 -31.07
C THR A 243 -6.43 0.15 -31.85
N TRP A 244 -7.52 0.19 -32.63
CA TRP A 244 -7.96 1.39 -33.33
C TRP A 244 -8.29 2.55 -32.39
N LEU A 245 -8.80 2.26 -31.19
CA LEU A 245 -9.11 3.25 -30.17
C LEU A 245 -7.85 3.72 -29.45
N GLU A 246 -6.96 2.79 -29.06
CA GLU A 246 -5.71 3.09 -28.34
C GLU A 246 -4.80 4.05 -29.09
N ARG A 247 -4.72 3.94 -30.43
CA ARG A 247 -3.93 4.87 -31.25
C ARG A 247 -4.55 6.27 -31.37
N ARG A 248 -5.84 6.43 -31.05
CA ARG A 248 -6.55 7.71 -31.09
C ARG A 248 -6.51 8.36 -29.71
N THR A 249 -5.32 8.82 -29.33
CA THR A 249 -5.02 9.27 -27.96
C THR A 249 -6.05 10.27 -27.42
N VAL A 250 -6.42 11.31 -28.18
CA VAL A 250 -7.40 12.32 -27.72
C VAL A 250 -8.77 11.70 -27.44
N LEU A 251 -9.29 10.87 -28.36
CA LEU A 251 -10.58 10.20 -28.17
C LEU A 251 -10.52 9.22 -27.01
N PHE A 252 -9.46 8.42 -26.92
CA PHE A 252 -9.27 7.47 -25.84
C PHE A 252 -9.18 8.16 -24.47
N THR A 253 -8.47 9.30 -24.40
CA THR A 253 -8.41 10.14 -23.20
C THR A 253 -9.80 10.65 -22.83
N ILE A 254 -10.58 11.21 -23.77
CA ILE A 254 -11.94 11.69 -23.49
C ILE A 254 -12.82 10.55 -22.95
N LEU A 255 -12.82 9.39 -23.61
CA LEU A 255 -13.63 8.24 -23.18
C LEU A 255 -13.19 7.74 -21.80
N THR A 256 -11.89 7.70 -21.53
CA THR A 256 -11.34 7.31 -20.23
C THR A 256 -11.75 8.31 -19.15
N THR A 257 -11.68 9.61 -19.42
CA THR A 257 -12.13 10.66 -18.51
C THR A 257 -13.63 10.51 -18.21
N VAL A 258 -14.46 10.29 -19.23
CA VAL A 258 -15.90 10.07 -19.05
C VAL A 258 -16.15 8.82 -18.19
N ALA A 259 -15.46 7.71 -18.45
CA ALA A 259 -15.58 6.50 -17.66
C ALA A 259 -15.18 6.70 -16.19
N ILE A 260 -14.10 7.44 -15.93
CA ILE A 260 -13.66 7.82 -14.58
C ILE A 260 -14.71 8.69 -13.89
N LEU A 261 -15.26 9.70 -14.58
CA LEU A 261 -16.28 10.58 -14.03
C LEU A 261 -17.56 9.81 -13.67
N ILE A 262 -18.01 8.89 -14.54
CA ILE A 262 -19.16 8.03 -14.25
C ILE A 262 -18.87 7.18 -13.01
N GLY A 263 -17.69 6.57 -12.92
CA GLY A 263 -17.31 5.78 -11.74
C GLY A 263 -17.30 6.60 -10.46
N GLY A 264 -16.67 7.78 -10.49
CA GLY A 264 -16.65 8.71 -9.36
C GLY A 264 -18.04 9.18 -8.95
N LEU A 265 -18.93 9.46 -9.90
CA LEU A 265 -20.33 9.81 -9.59
C LEU A 265 -21.06 8.65 -8.93
N VAL A 266 -20.93 7.43 -9.44
CA VAL A 266 -21.58 6.25 -8.86
C VAL A 266 -21.04 5.92 -7.46
N GLU A 267 -19.78 6.22 -7.17
CA GLU A 267 -19.21 6.03 -5.84
C GLU A 267 -19.62 7.14 -4.85
N ILE A 268 -19.51 8.41 -5.25
CA ILE A 268 -19.69 9.57 -4.36
C ILE A 268 -21.16 9.92 -4.16
N VAL A 269 -21.96 9.94 -5.21
CA VAL A 269 -23.34 10.46 -5.17
C VAL A 269 -24.22 9.66 -4.20
N PRO A 270 -24.22 8.32 -4.18
CA PRO A 270 -25.00 7.56 -3.21
C PRO A 270 -24.58 7.82 -1.77
N LEU A 271 -23.28 8.01 -1.50
CA LEU A 271 -22.78 8.27 -0.14
C LEU A 271 -23.27 9.61 0.41
N ILE A 272 -23.44 10.62 -0.46
CA ILE A 272 -23.90 11.96 -0.05
C ILE A 272 -25.44 12.05 -0.01
N LEU A 273 -26.14 11.48 -1.00
CA LEU A 273 -27.58 11.69 -1.16
C LEU A 273 -28.45 10.70 -0.37
N VAL A 274 -27.96 9.48 -0.12
CA VAL A 274 -28.74 8.45 0.56
C VAL A 274 -28.54 8.59 2.06
N LYS A 275 -29.39 9.40 2.70
CA LYS A 275 -29.34 9.65 4.16
C LYS A 275 -29.42 8.37 5.01
N SER A 276 -29.96 7.27 4.49
CA SER A 276 -29.98 5.97 5.17
C SER A 276 -28.62 5.25 5.19
N ASN A 277 -27.63 5.70 4.41
CA ASN A 277 -26.29 5.11 4.42
C ASN A 277 -25.54 5.37 5.74
N ILE A 278 -25.88 6.45 6.45
CA ILE A 278 -25.31 6.79 7.76
C ILE A 278 -26.48 7.09 8.71
N PRO A 279 -27.05 6.08 9.40
CA PRO A 279 -28.14 6.32 10.34
C PRO A 279 -27.65 7.22 11.47
N THR A 280 -28.26 8.39 11.63
CA THR A 280 -27.96 9.29 12.76
C THR A 280 -28.45 8.65 14.05
N ILE A 281 -27.57 8.56 15.05
CA ILE A 281 -27.90 8.03 16.38
C ILE A 281 -28.26 9.21 17.28
N SER A 282 -29.45 9.22 17.87
CA SER A 282 -29.97 10.37 18.62
C SER A 282 -29.16 10.72 19.87
N SER A 283 -28.46 9.75 20.45
CA SER A 283 -27.54 9.93 21.58
C SER A 283 -26.19 10.53 21.19
N VAL A 284 -25.79 10.50 19.90
CA VAL A 284 -24.53 11.08 19.43
C VAL A 284 -24.74 12.58 19.25
N LYS A 285 -24.02 13.38 20.04
CA LYS A 285 -24.07 14.84 20.03
C LYS A 285 -22.80 15.44 19.41
N PRO A 286 -22.85 16.67 18.88
CA PRO A 286 -21.64 17.40 18.55
C PRO A 286 -20.72 17.49 19.77
N TYR A 287 -19.42 17.37 19.55
CA TYR A 287 -18.43 17.53 20.59
C TYR A 287 -18.53 18.90 21.26
N SER A 288 -18.39 18.92 22.59
CA SER A 288 -18.17 20.15 23.35
C SER A 288 -16.80 20.78 23.02
N PRO A 289 -16.58 22.07 23.31
CA PRO A 289 -15.28 22.70 23.10
C PRO A 289 -14.11 21.98 23.77
N LEU A 290 -14.34 21.41 24.96
CA LEU A 290 -13.31 20.67 25.70
C LEU A 290 -12.99 19.32 25.03
N GLU A 291 -14.01 18.59 24.56
CA GLU A 291 -13.80 17.33 23.84
C GLU A 291 -13.09 17.56 22.50
N LEU A 292 -13.39 18.66 21.80
CA LEU A 292 -12.68 19.05 20.58
C LEU A 292 -11.21 19.35 20.86
N GLU A 293 -10.90 20.15 21.88
CA GLU A 293 -9.51 20.41 22.27
C GLU A 293 -8.78 19.11 22.63
N GLY A 294 -9.42 18.22 23.41
CA GLY A 294 -8.84 16.91 23.75
C GLY A 294 -8.57 16.04 22.52
N ARG A 295 -9.48 16.07 21.54
CA ARG A 295 -9.33 15.37 20.26
C ARG A 295 -8.21 15.95 19.41
N ASP A 296 -8.07 17.26 19.37
CA ASP A 296 -7.00 17.94 18.64
C ASP A 296 -5.64 17.65 19.26
N ILE A 297 -5.54 17.62 20.59
CA ILE A 297 -4.35 17.15 21.31
C ILE A 297 -4.07 15.68 20.95
N TYR A 298 -5.06 14.80 21.01
CA TYR A 298 -4.89 13.37 20.68
C TYR A 298 -4.33 13.15 19.26
N MET A 299 -4.79 13.93 18.28
CA MET A 299 -4.26 13.89 16.92
C MET A 299 -2.87 14.52 16.81
N ARG A 300 -2.64 15.68 17.46
CA ARG A 300 -1.37 16.40 17.44
C ARG A 300 -0.23 15.59 18.03
N GLU A 301 -0.48 14.88 19.12
CA GLU A 301 0.50 13.99 19.76
C GLU A 301 0.63 12.63 19.05
N GLY A 302 -0.15 12.40 17.98
CA GLY A 302 -0.05 11.23 17.12
C GLY A 302 -0.58 9.94 17.76
N CYS A 303 -1.44 10.02 18.77
CA CYS A 303 -2.01 8.86 19.44
C CYS A 303 -2.80 7.96 18.47
N ASN A 304 -3.43 8.56 17.45
CA ASN A 304 -4.13 7.89 16.36
C ASN A 304 -3.23 7.06 15.42
N ASN A 305 -1.89 7.17 15.53
CA ASN A 305 -0.97 6.31 14.80
C ASN A 305 -0.83 4.92 15.44
N CYS A 306 -1.09 4.84 16.75
CA CYS A 306 -0.98 3.60 17.53
C CYS A 306 -2.35 2.99 17.82
N HIS A 307 -3.32 3.84 18.13
CA HIS A 307 -4.66 3.47 18.58
C HIS A 307 -5.69 3.79 17.51
N SER A 308 -6.68 2.92 17.36
CA SER A 308 -7.86 3.18 16.54
C SER A 308 -9.05 3.59 17.40
N GLN A 309 -10.04 4.19 16.75
CA GLN A 309 -11.37 4.42 17.29
C GLN A 309 -12.42 3.68 16.44
N MET A 310 -12.22 2.38 16.20
CA MET A 310 -13.03 1.57 15.29
C MET A 310 -12.98 0.09 15.68
N ILE A 311 -13.86 -0.30 16.61
CA ILE A 311 -14.01 -1.68 17.09
C ILE A 311 -14.75 -2.50 16.02
N ARG A 312 -14.11 -3.57 15.54
CA ARG A 312 -14.69 -4.46 14.52
C ARG A 312 -15.75 -5.38 15.14
N PRO A 313 -16.76 -5.85 14.37
CA PRO A 313 -17.81 -6.75 14.84
C PRO A 313 -17.31 -8.20 14.96
N PHE A 314 -16.18 -8.40 15.62
CA PHE A 314 -15.63 -9.70 15.96
C PHE A 314 -15.83 -9.96 17.44
N ARG A 315 -16.17 -11.20 17.82
CA ARG A 315 -16.32 -11.59 19.24
C ARG A 315 -15.10 -11.18 20.07
N SER A 316 -13.88 -11.40 19.54
CA SER A 316 -12.64 -11.06 20.23
C SER A 316 -12.39 -9.58 20.44
N GLU A 317 -12.96 -8.72 19.60
CA GLU A 317 -12.88 -7.27 19.78
C GLU A 317 -13.98 -6.77 20.69
N VAL A 318 -15.20 -7.30 20.55
CA VAL A 318 -16.32 -6.92 21.41
C VAL A 318 -16.04 -7.30 22.87
N GLU A 319 -15.50 -8.49 23.10
CA GLU A 319 -15.09 -8.94 24.44
C GLU A 319 -13.99 -8.03 25.03
N ARG A 320 -13.07 -7.55 24.19
CA ARG A 320 -11.91 -6.78 24.64
C ARG A 320 -12.21 -5.31 24.87
N TYR A 321 -13.00 -4.70 23.99
CA TYR A 321 -13.16 -3.25 23.89
C TYR A 321 -14.59 -2.79 24.13
N GLY A 322 -15.57 -3.69 24.19
CA GLY A 322 -16.99 -3.36 24.28
C GLY A 322 -17.69 -3.34 22.93
N GLU A 323 -18.90 -2.78 22.87
CA GLU A 323 -19.76 -2.85 21.68
C GLU A 323 -19.06 -2.32 20.41
N TYR A 324 -19.17 -3.09 19.31
CA TYR A 324 -18.60 -2.74 18.01
C TYR A 324 -19.08 -1.37 17.53
N SER A 325 -18.28 -0.71 16.69
CA SER A 325 -18.58 0.67 16.25
C SER A 325 -19.57 0.72 15.09
N LYS A 326 -20.46 1.71 15.13
CA LYS A 326 -21.56 1.93 14.18
C LYS A 326 -21.29 3.19 13.35
N ALA A 327 -21.74 3.20 12.10
CA ALA A 327 -21.53 4.34 11.19
C ALA A 327 -21.98 5.68 11.76
N GLY A 328 -23.13 5.68 12.45
CA GLY A 328 -23.72 6.87 13.04
C GLY A 328 -22.95 7.47 14.22
N GLU A 329 -21.95 6.79 14.77
CA GLU A 329 -21.09 7.30 15.85
C GLU A 329 -20.04 8.29 15.33
N PHE A 330 -19.73 8.25 14.02
CA PHE A 330 -18.68 9.05 13.40
C PHE A 330 -19.22 10.28 12.65
N VAL A 331 -20.48 10.66 12.87
CA VAL A 331 -21.14 11.75 12.10
C VAL A 331 -20.44 13.10 12.28
N TYR A 332 -19.77 13.32 13.41
CA TYR A 332 -19.02 14.55 13.70
C TYR A 332 -17.49 14.37 13.60
N ASP A 333 -17.02 13.22 13.13
CA ASP A 333 -15.61 12.88 13.09
C ASP A 333 -14.97 13.25 11.75
N HIS A 334 -14.40 14.44 11.71
CA HIS A 334 -13.71 14.96 10.53
C HIS A 334 -12.30 15.46 10.91
N PRO A 335 -11.22 14.70 10.59
CA PRO A 335 -11.20 13.39 9.92
C PRO A 335 -11.56 12.24 10.87
N PHE A 336 -12.12 11.14 10.39
CA PHE A 336 -12.31 9.93 11.21
C PHE A 336 -10.97 9.30 11.63
N LEU A 337 -10.94 8.62 12.79
CA LEU A 337 -9.72 8.04 13.39
C LEU A 337 -9.75 6.51 13.46
N TRP A 338 -10.19 5.86 12.39
CA TRP A 338 -10.34 4.40 12.34
C TRP A 338 -9.02 3.64 12.28
N GLY A 339 -7.96 4.27 11.77
CA GLY A 339 -6.64 3.67 11.64
C GLY A 339 -6.58 2.56 10.57
N SER A 340 -5.37 2.05 10.33
CA SER A 340 -5.10 0.95 9.39
C SER A 340 -4.11 -0.09 9.96
N ARG A 341 -3.51 0.21 11.12
CA ARG A 341 -2.60 -0.61 11.93
C ARG A 341 -2.89 -0.33 13.40
N ARG A 342 -2.70 -1.32 14.28
CA ARG A 342 -2.73 -1.16 15.74
C ARG A 342 -1.41 -1.59 16.36
N THR A 343 -0.75 -0.66 17.03
CA THR A 343 0.35 -0.94 17.98
C THR A 343 -0.03 -0.60 19.42
N GLY A 344 -1.24 -0.06 19.62
CA GLY A 344 -1.95 0.05 20.89
C GLY A 344 -3.38 -0.47 20.76
N PRO A 345 -4.10 -0.62 21.90
CA PRO A 345 -5.51 -1.03 21.90
C PRO A 345 -6.42 -0.02 21.19
N ASP A 346 -7.61 -0.47 20.78
CA ASP A 346 -8.68 0.44 20.39
C ASP A 346 -9.17 1.25 21.60
N VAL A 347 -9.52 2.52 21.36
CA VAL A 347 -9.90 3.47 22.42
C VAL A 347 -11.30 4.08 22.21
N HIS A 348 -12.14 3.53 21.32
CA HIS A 348 -13.45 4.13 21.06
C HIS A 348 -14.40 4.10 22.27
N ARG A 349 -14.17 3.21 23.25
CA ARG A 349 -15.06 3.00 24.41
C ARG A 349 -14.39 3.29 25.75
N ILE A 350 -13.31 4.08 25.77
CA ILE A 350 -12.60 4.40 27.03
C ILE A 350 -13.07 5.70 27.70
N GLY A 351 -13.81 6.55 26.97
CA GLY A 351 -14.29 7.83 27.51
C GLY A 351 -15.13 7.65 28.77
N GLY A 352 -14.75 8.31 29.86
CA GLY A 352 -15.44 8.22 31.16
C GLY A 352 -15.34 6.86 31.85
N LYS A 353 -14.59 5.90 31.30
CA LYS A 353 -14.36 4.57 31.90
C LYS A 353 -13.44 4.63 33.12
N TYR A 354 -12.45 5.52 33.06
CA TYR A 354 -11.48 5.76 34.11
C TYR A 354 -11.71 7.14 34.72
N ASN A 355 -11.25 7.34 35.96
CA ASN A 355 -11.32 8.63 36.64
C ASN A 355 -10.20 9.56 36.15
N ASP A 356 -10.27 10.86 36.46
CA ASP A 356 -9.30 11.86 36.02
C ASP A 356 -7.87 11.65 36.58
N ASN A 357 -7.69 10.75 37.56
CA ASN A 357 -6.37 10.42 38.13
C ASN A 357 -5.65 9.29 37.38
N TRP A 358 -6.37 8.53 36.55
CA TRP A 358 -5.81 7.51 35.67
C TRP A 358 -5.21 8.16 34.43
#